data_AF-A0A661XCV9-F1
#
_entry.id   AF-A0A661XCV9-F1
#
_cell.length_a   1.000
_cell.length_b   1.000
_cell.length_c   1.000
_cell.angle_alpha   90.00
_cell.angle_beta   90.00
_cell.angle_gamma   90.00
#
_symmetry.space_group_name_H-M   'P 1'
#
loop_
_entity.id
_entity.type
_entity.pdbx_description
1 polymer ?
#
loop_
_entity_poly.entity_id
_entity_poly.type
_entity_poly.pdbx_seq_one_letter_code
_entity_poly.pdbx_strand_id
1 'polypeptide(L)'
;LEKVGYVSPTLEERYKMIRGRKRRPVSRREGRSFDGMGRILEYFTHKVIKRLKDGGFKFPLQITDVAVGRGEVGREAISIDLSMYGDPIYMRDIRTPFSFHQKHKVDIWKVGRHVSEGVPVQIAIPRNNASISKILKLRRNPEKAVKYAYFHKTEIPDFSEEFLNLISDYKNSSLYLFHKEFDSFSYKKKEDYERFDLRNLPSCLSYTISFPNPNLLKPTNLQTITRVFMKLGWHPKEIAGFVAFKFENPEFNWHEDWRKYDPQTRANFYIRIFSSLIKCGIDGELDLNCISHQEKGYCIRPWCGWNLADFKIV
;
A
#
# COMPACT_ATOMS: atom_id res chain seq x y z
N LEU A 1 17.16 -11.89 0.20
CA LEU A 1 16.14 -10.97 -0.33
C LEU A 1 16.13 -10.92 -1.86
N GLU A 2 17.27 -10.71 -2.52
CA GLU A 2 17.37 -10.62 -4.00
C GLU A 2 16.74 -11.79 -4.77
N LYS A 3 16.84 -13.02 -4.24
CA LYS A 3 16.32 -14.23 -4.88
C LYS A 3 14.79 -14.31 -4.89
N VAL A 4 14.12 -13.56 -4.03
CA VAL A 4 12.65 -13.59 -3.89
C VAL A 4 11.98 -12.33 -4.39
N GLY A 5 12.74 -11.28 -4.69
CA GLY A 5 12.21 -10.05 -5.24
C GLY A 5 12.17 -10.05 -6.76
N TYR A 6 11.28 -9.21 -7.29
CA TYR A 6 11.02 -8.99 -8.70
C TYR A 6 11.20 -7.51 -9.03
N VAL A 7 11.70 -7.24 -10.24
CA VAL A 7 11.79 -5.88 -10.79
C VAL A 7 11.17 -5.97 -12.18
N SER A 8 10.11 -5.18 -12.44
CA SER A 8 9.48 -5.15 -13.75
C SER A 8 10.44 -4.56 -14.79
N PRO A 9 10.29 -4.92 -16.08
CA PRO A 9 11.10 -4.32 -17.15
C PRO A 9 11.03 -2.78 -17.16
N THR A 10 9.84 -2.20 -16.95
CA THR A 10 9.68 -0.73 -16.90
C THR A 10 10.44 -0.11 -15.74
N LEU A 11 10.42 -0.74 -14.57
CA LEU A 11 11.15 -0.27 -13.40
C LEU A 11 12.66 -0.41 -13.58
N GLU A 12 13.12 -1.48 -14.24
CA GLU A 12 14.52 -1.70 -14.57
C GLU A 12 15.06 -0.57 -15.47
N GLU A 13 14.31 -0.15 -16.49
CA GLU A 13 14.70 1.01 -17.31
C GLU A 13 14.71 2.32 -16.52
N ARG A 14 13.72 2.56 -15.66
CA ARG A 14 13.72 3.74 -14.77
C ARG A 14 14.88 3.74 -13.78
N TYR A 15 15.29 2.57 -13.33
CA TYR A 15 16.44 2.39 -12.45
C TYR A 15 17.78 2.71 -13.11
N LYS A 16 17.87 2.70 -14.44
CA LYS A 16 19.05 3.20 -15.17
C LYS A 16 19.11 4.73 -15.22
N MET A 17 17.97 5.42 -15.22
CA MET A 17 17.92 6.88 -15.37
C MET A 17 18.34 7.63 -14.10
N ILE A 18 19.16 8.67 -14.22
CA ILE A 18 19.51 9.58 -13.12
C ILE A 18 18.65 10.84 -13.26
N ARG A 19 17.62 10.99 -12.42
CA ARG A 19 16.70 12.15 -12.44
C ARG A 19 16.26 12.55 -11.03
N GLY A 20 15.95 13.83 -10.84
CA GLY A 20 15.47 14.36 -9.57
C GLY A 20 16.50 14.26 -8.45
N ARG A 21 16.12 13.65 -7.31
CA ARG A 21 17.01 13.48 -6.13
C ARG A 21 18.04 12.36 -6.27
N LYS A 22 17.96 11.57 -7.35
CA LYS A 22 18.82 10.41 -7.56
C LYS A 22 20.21 10.85 -8.01
N ARG A 23 21.25 10.41 -7.29
CA ARG A 23 22.66 10.72 -7.59
C ARG A 23 23.36 9.63 -8.42
N ARG A 24 22.79 8.42 -8.47
CA ARG A 24 23.34 7.27 -9.22
C ARG A 24 22.22 6.33 -9.67
N PRO A 25 22.44 5.49 -10.70
CA PRO A 25 21.53 4.41 -11.05
C PRO A 25 21.24 3.49 -9.85
N VAL A 26 20.05 2.91 -9.84
CA VAL A 26 19.70 1.85 -8.89
C VAL A 26 20.04 0.53 -9.57
N SER A 27 20.83 -0.30 -8.92
CA SER A 27 21.17 -1.61 -9.47
C SER A 27 19.97 -2.55 -9.41
N ARG A 28 19.92 -3.54 -10.31
CA ARG A 28 18.93 -4.62 -10.26
C ARG A 28 18.94 -5.35 -8.93
N ARG A 29 20.12 -5.50 -8.33
CA ARG A 29 20.34 -6.07 -7.00
C ARG A 29 19.57 -5.30 -5.93
N GLU A 30 19.73 -3.98 -5.87
CA GLU A 30 19.03 -3.12 -4.92
C GLU A 30 17.52 -3.14 -5.13
N GLY A 31 17.07 -3.09 -6.39
CA GLY A 31 15.66 -3.20 -6.74
C GLY A 31 15.03 -4.51 -6.25
N ARG A 32 15.68 -5.64 -6.52
CA ARG A 32 15.22 -6.96 -6.06
C ARG A 32 15.28 -7.11 -4.54
N SER A 33 16.31 -6.57 -3.89
CA SER A 33 16.36 -6.57 -2.42
C SER A 33 15.21 -5.79 -1.80
N PHE A 34 14.85 -4.65 -2.40
CA PHE A 34 13.75 -3.81 -1.94
C PHE A 34 12.40 -4.51 -2.09
N ASP A 35 12.08 -5.00 -3.28
CA ASP A 35 10.84 -5.77 -3.52
C ASP A 35 10.79 -7.04 -2.68
N GLY A 36 11.92 -7.75 -2.57
CA GLY A 36 12.05 -8.93 -1.74
C GLY A 36 11.74 -8.65 -0.27
N MET A 37 12.19 -7.52 0.28
CA MET A 37 11.82 -7.09 1.64
C MET A 37 10.31 -6.86 1.76
N GLY A 38 9.70 -6.21 0.78
CA GLY A 38 8.24 -6.00 0.76
C GLY A 38 7.45 -7.31 0.80
N ARG A 39 7.90 -8.33 0.07
CA ARG A 39 7.27 -9.66 0.06
C ARG A 39 7.43 -10.40 1.40
N ILE A 40 8.59 -10.29 2.04
CA ILE A 40 8.79 -10.85 3.39
C ILE A 40 7.88 -10.14 4.41
N LEU A 41 7.76 -8.82 4.34
CA LEU A 41 6.88 -8.07 5.24
C LEU A 41 5.40 -8.31 4.96
N GLU A 42 5.02 -8.60 3.73
CA GLU A 42 3.67 -9.07 3.40
C GLU A 42 3.38 -10.43 4.05
N TYR A 43 4.30 -11.38 3.97
CA TYR A 43 4.18 -12.66 4.69
C TYR A 43 4.05 -12.46 6.19
N PHE A 44 4.92 -11.63 6.78
CA PHE A 44 4.84 -11.30 8.19
C PHE A 44 3.49 -10.68 8.55
N THR A 45 2.97 -9.78 7.70
CA THR A 45 1.65 -9.15 7.88
C THR A 45 0.53 -10.19 7.85
N HIS A 46 0.56 -11.16 6.92
CA HIS A 46 -0.40 -12.26 6.92
C HIS A 46 -0.38 -13.06 8.23
N LYS A 47 0.82 -13.34 8.76
CA LYS A 47 0.98 -14.05 10.04
C LYS A 47 0.44 -13.23 11.22
N VAL A 48 0.68 -11.93 11.25
CA VAL A 48 0.14 -11.02 12.27
C VAL A 48 -1.38 -11.00 12.23
N ILE A 49 -1.97 -10.78 11.05
CA ILE A 49 -3.43 -10.75 10.88
C ILE A 49 -4.06 -12.07 11.32
N LYS A 50 -3.50 -13.21 10.86
CA LYS A 50 -4.00 -14.53 11.23
C LYS A 50 -3.94 -14.76 12.73
N ARG A 51 -2.78 -14.50 13.35
CA ARG A 51 -2.60 -14.67 14.80
C ARG A 51 -3.56 -13.81 15.63
N LEU A 52 -3.78 -12.56 15.22
CA LEU A 52 -4.70 -11.67 15.92
C LEU A 52 -6.16 -12.13 15.76
N LYS A 53 -6.57 -12.54 14.55
CA LYS A 53 -7.91 -13.10 14.31
C LYS A 53 -8.15 -14.38 15.13
N ASP A 54 -7.21 -15.31 15.11
CA ASP A 54 -7.29 -16.58 15.87
C ASP A 54 -7.35 -16.31 17.39
N GLY A 55 -6.73 -15.22 17.86
CA GLY A 55 -6.80 -14.75 19.25
C GLY A 55 -8.04 -13.94 19.61
N GLY A 56 -9.04 -13.83 18.73
CA GLY A 56 -10.29 -13.11 18.98
C GLY A 56 -10.16 -11.58 18.96
N PHE A 57 -9.14 -11.03 18.30
CA PHE A 57 -8.95 -9.58 18.19
C PHE A 57 -10.10 -8.92 17.42
N LYS A 58 -10.73 -7.90 18.03
CA LYS A 58 -11.99 -7.32 17.52
C LYS A 58 -11.85 -6.11 16.61
N PHE A 59 -10.70 -5.41 16.63
CA PHE A 59 -10.54 -4.23 15.77
C PHE A 59 -10.28 -4.64 14.32
N PRO A 60 -10.88 -3.95 13.33
CA PRO A 60 -10.59 -4.18 11.93
C PRO A 60 -9.09 -4.01 11.63
N LEU A 61 -8.50 -5.05 11.04
CA LEU A 61 -7.12 -5.05 10.55
C LEU A 61 -7.17 -4.88 9.03
N GLN A 62 -6.49 -3.85 8.52
CA GLN A 62 -6.40 -3.57 7.10
C GLN A 62 -4.94 -3.52 6.66
N ILE A 63 -4.70 -3.89 5.41
CA ILE A 63 -3.43 -3.63 4.74
C ILE A 63 -3.57 -2.35 3.93
N THR A 64 -2.63 -1.41 4.09
CA THR A 64 -2.71 -0.05 3.51
C THR A 64 -3.99 0.71 3.93
N ASP A 65 -4.33 1.78 3.21
CA ASP A 65 -5.44 2.68 3.55
C ASP A 65 -6.80 2.20 2.99
N VAL A 66 -7.14 0.93 3.22
CA VAL A 66 -8.48 0.40 2.90
C VAL A 66 -9.50 0.94 3.90
N ALA A 67 -10.59 1.51 3.39
CA ALA A 67 -11.67 2.04 4.19
C ALA A 67 -12.48 0.91 4.84
N VAL A 68 -12.87 1.13 6.09
CA VAL A 68 -13.72 0.24 6.87
C VAL A 68 -15.12 0.83 7.06
N GLY A 69 -16.09 -0.04 7.37
CA GLY A 69 -17.42 0.36 7.81
C GLY A 69 -17.38 1.12 9.16
N ARG A 70 -18.54 1.60 9.61
CA ARG A 70 -18.64 2.23 10.93
C ARG A 70 -18.73 1.15 12.02
N GLY A 71 -17.82 1.21 12.99
CA GLY A 71 -17.92 0.49 14.26
C GLY A 71 -18.56 1.35 15.36
N GLU A 72 -18.51 0.86 16.60
CA GLU A 72 -19.15 1.48 17.78
C GLU A 72 -18.70 2.94 18.01
N VAL A 73 -17.42 3.21 17.79
CA VAL A 73 -16.80 4.54 18.02
C VAL A 73 -16.53 5.32 16.73
N GLY A 74 -17.05 4.84 15.59
CA GLY A 74 -16.82 5.43 14.27
C GLY A 74 -16.03 4.53 13.32
N ARG A 75 -15.39 5.11 12.31
CA ARG A 75 -14.62 4.35 11.32
C ARG A 75 -13.16 4.23 11.77
N GLU A 76 -12.88 3.22 12.58
CA GLU A 76 -11.53 2.96 13.10
C GLU A 76 -11.00 1.61 12.63
N ALA A 77 -9.73 1.59 12.23
CA ALA A 77 -9.02 0.38 11.83
C ALA A 77 -7.53 0.51 12.16
N ILE A 78 -6.87 -0.63 12.34
CA ILE A 78 -5.41 -0.70 12.38
C ILE A 78 -4.93 -1.00 10.97
N SER A 79 -4.21 -0.04 10.39
CA SER A 79 -3.53 -0.21 9.10
C SER A 79 -2.13 -0.74 9.31
N ILE A 80 -1.84 -1.92 8.75
CA ILE A 80 -0.48 -2.42 8.55
C ILE A 80 -0.04 -1.93 7.17
N ASP A 81 0.60 -0.77 7.14
CA ASP A 81 0.92 -0.07 5.90
C ASP A 81 2.20 -0.61 5.24
N LEU A 82 2.02 -1.25 4.09
CA LEU A 82 3.09 -1.73 3.22
C LEU A 82 3.22 -0.91 1.93
N SER A 83 2.45 0.18 1.78
CA SER A 83 2.36 0.98 0.55
C SER A 83 3.72 1.53 0.09
N MET A 84 4.70 1.64 1.00
CA MET A 84 6.06 2.00 0.64
C MET A 84 6.74 1.00 -0.31
N TYR A 85 6.30 -0.24 -0.39
CA TYR A 85 6.80 -1.20 -1.37
C TYR A 85 6.08 -1.12 -2.72
N GLY A 86 5.08 -0.25 -2.85
CA GLY A 86 4.38 0.00 -4.11
C GLY A 86 5.08 0.97 -5.06
N ASP A 87 6.15 1.64 -4.63
CA ASP A 87 6.91 2.55 -5.49
C ASP A 87 8.41 2.33 -5.44
N PRO A 88 9.17 2.85 -6.42
CA PRO A 88 10.60 2.64 -6.56
C PRO A 88 11.41 3.03 -5.30
N ILE A 89 12.50 2.29 -5.01
CA ILE A 89 13.32 2.52 -3.80
C ILE A 89 13.90 3.93 -3.71
N TYR A 90 14.24 4.58 -4.83
CA TYR A 90 14.78 5.95 -4.83
C TYR A 90 13.78 7.01 -4.35
N MET A 91 12.51 6.63 -4.18
CA MET A 91 11.47 7.48 -3.61
C MET A 91 11.40 7.41 -2.09
N ARG A 92 12.18 6.54 -1.45
CA ARG A 92 12.12 6.29 -0.03
C ARG A 92 13.04 7.23 0.71
N ASP A 93 12.46 7.93 1.68
CA ASP A 93 13.15 8.73 2.66
C ASP A 93 13.02 8.04 4.01
N ILE A 94 14.12 7.89 4.73
CA ILE A 94 14.10 7.46 6.14
C ILE A 94 14.15 8.68 7.05
N ARG A 95 13.37 8.66 8.13
CA ARG A 95 13.49 9.68 9.17
C ARG A 95 14.49 9.20 10.20
N THR A 96 15.44 10.06 10.53
CA THR A 96 16.35 9.82 11.64
C THR A 96 15.73 10.32 12.94
N PRO A 97 15.94 9.62 14.07
CA PRO A 97 15.62 10.16 15.38
C PRO A 97 16.25 11.55 15.57
N PHE A 98 15.55 12.41 16.31
CA PHE A 98 15.94 13.80 16.58
C PHE A 98 16.01 14.73 15.36
N SER A 99 15.49 14.31 14.21
CA SER A 99 15.31 15.19 13.05
C SER A 99 14.07 16.08 13.16
N PHE A 100 14.07 17.20 12.43
CA PHE A 100 12.92 18.08 12.32
C PHE A 100 11.87 17.54 11.35
N HIS A 101 10.61 17.65 11.74
CA HIS A 101 9.45 17.39 10.91
C HIS A 101 8.82 18.72 10.46
N GLN A 102 9.12 19.11 9.24
CA GLN A 102 8.79 20.43 8.69
C GLN A 102 7.87 20.38 7.46
N LYS A 103 7.24 19.23 7.15
CA LYS A 103 6.35 19.14 5.98
C LYS A 103 5.27 20.22 5.96
N HIS A 104 4.70 20.57 7.12
CA HIS A 104 3.71 21.65 7.22
C HIS A 104 4.27 23.06 6.92
N LYS A 105 5.59 23.26 7.07
CA LYS A 105 6.26 24.53 6.71
C LYS A 105 6.61 24.60 5.22
N VAL A 106 6.89 23.45 4.59
CA VAL A 106 7.29 23.37 3.18
C VAL A 106 6.07 23.22 2.25
N ASP A 107 5.13 22.34 2.62
CA ASP A 107 3.95 22.02 1.83
C ASP A 107 2.74 22.90 2.22
N ILE A 108 2.94 24.23 2.25
CA ILE A 108 1.93 25.21 2.69
C ILE A 108 0.63 25.07 1.88
N TRP A 109 0.76 24.82 0.57
CA TRP A 109 -0.36 24.60 -0.35
C TRP A 109 -1.24 23.40 0.06
N LYS A 110 -0.69 22.41 0.79
CA LYS A 110 -1.41 21.21 1.20
C LYS A 110 -2.14 21.39 2.54
N VAL A 111 -1.55 22.14 3.47
CA VAL A 111 -2.07 22.28 4.85
C VAL A 111 -2.73 23.63 5.11
N GLY A 112 -2.56 24.60 4.22
CA GLY A 112 -3.00 25.99 4.38
C GLY A 112 -2.05 26.82 5.23
N ARG A 113 -2.06 28.14 5.02
CA ARG A 113 -1.19 29.10 5.76
C ARG A 113 -1.42 29.03 7.26
N HIS A 114 -2.67 28.93 7.70
CA HIS A 114 -3.01 28.86 9.13
C HIS A 114 -2.28 27.71 9.86
N VAL A 115 -2.26 26.51 9.27
CA VAL A 115 -1.53 25.36 9.84
C VAL A 115 -0.03 25.57 9.72
N SER A 116 0.43 26.05 8.57
CA SER A 116 1.84 26.30 8.33
C SER A 116 2.43 27.29 9.32
N GLU A 117 1.73 28.37 9.65
CA GLU A 117 2.20 29.42 10.55
C GLU A 117 1.95 29.02 12.01
N GLY A 118 0.76 28.50 12.33
CA GLY A 118 0.33 28.21 13.69
C GLY A 118 0.93 26.94 14.33
N VAL A 119 1.34 25.94 13.54
CA VAL A 119 1.96 24.73 14.08
C VAL A 119 3.47 24.91 14.20
N PRO A 120 4.08 24.73 15.39
CA PRO A 120 5.52 24.81 15.54
C PRO A 120 6.20 23.61 14.89
N VAL A 121 7.45 23.80 14.46
CA VAL A 121 8.29 22.69 13.99
C VAL A 121 8.40 21.64 15.09
N GLN A 122 8.22 20.38 14.70
CA GLN A 122 8.25 19.26 15.63
C GLN A 122 9.52 18.45 15.42
N ILE A 123 10.04 17.85 16.48
CA ILE A 123 11.20 16.96 16.44
C ILE A 123 10.72 15.51 16.53
N ALA A 124 11.31 14.61 15.75
CA ALA A 124 11.03 13.18 15.82
C ALA A 124 11.73 12.58 17.05
N ILE A 125 11.04 12.49 18.18
CA ILE A 125 11.62 11.99 19.44
C ILE A 125 11.26 10.50 19.64
N PRO A 126 12.24 9.61 19.84
CA PRO A 126 11.98 8.23 20.24
C PRO A 126 11.34 8.20 21.64
N ARG A 127 10.25 7.44 21.81
CA ARG A 127 9.51 7.44 23.08
C ARG A 127 10.26 6.73 24.21
N ASN A 128 10.95 5.63 23.91
CA ASN A 128 11.54 4.73 24.93
C ASN A 128 10.52 4.47 26.05
N ASN A 129 10.92 4.65 27.31
CA ASN A 129 10.05 4.48 28.47
C ASN A 129 9.33 5.78 28.90
N ALA A 130 9.42 6.87 28.13
CA ALA A 130 8.74 8.12 28.46
C ALA A 130 7.23 8.05 28.19
N SER A 131 6.45 8.79 28.99
CA SER A 131 5.02 8.97 28.74
C SER A 131 4.78 9.79 27.47
N ILE A 132 3.63 9.54 26.81
CA ILE A 132 3.23 10.28 25.61
C ILE A 132 3.19 11.80 25.89
N SER A 133 2.64 12.20 27.05
CA SER A 133 2.58 13.61 27.46
C SER A 133 3.98 14.25 27.55
N LYS A 134 4.97 13.54 28.12
CA LYS A 134 6.37 14.01 28.17
C LYS A 134 6.95 14.19 26.78
N ILE A 135 6.77 13.21 25.89
CA ILE A 135 7.28 13.26 24.51
C ILE A 135 6.65 14.41 23.71
N LEU A 136 5.34 14.64 23.84
CA LEU A 136 4.63 15.72 23.15
C LEU A 136 5.11 17.12 23.58
N LYS A 137 5.52 17.29 24.83
CA LYS A 137 6.14 18.54 25.29
C LYS A 137 7.57 18.67 24.78
N LEU A 138 8.34 17.58 24.83
CA LEU A 138 9.76 17.57 24.47
C LEU A 138 10.00 17.82 22.98
N ARG A 139 9.16 17.27 22.11
CA ARG A 139 9.28 17.42 20.65
C ARG A 139 9.13 18.85 20.12
N ARG A 140 8.75 19.81 20.96
CA ARG A 140 8.62 21.23 20.61
C ARG A 140 9.74 22.10 21.18
N ASN A 141 10.71 21.51 21.88
CA ASN A 141 11.81 22.24 22.51
C ASN A 141 13.16 21.61 22.09
N PRO A 142 13.92 22.27 21.18
CA PRO A 142 15.19 21.76 20.67
C PRO A 142 16.23 21.47 21.76
N GLU A 143 16.39 22.34 22.75
CA GLU A 143 17.37 22.14 23.83
C GLU A 143 17.06 20.90 24.66
N LYS A 144 15.77 20.69 24.98
CA LYS A 144 15.32 19.49 25.70
C LYS A 144 15.46 18.24 24.83
N ALA A 145 15.26 18.35 23.52
CA ALA A 145 15.48 17.26 22.58
C ALA A 145 16.96 16.85 22.50
N VAL A 146 17.87 17.82 22.42
CA VAL A 146 19.32 17.58 22.46
C VAL A 146 19.72 16.90 23.76
N LYS A 147 19.30 17.45 24.91
CA LYS A 147 19.55 16.80 26.22
C LYS A 147 19.00 15.38 26.27
N TYR A 148 17.81 15.14 25.72
CA TYR A 148 17.23 13.80 25.66
C TYR A 148 18.05 12.85 24.78
N ALA A 149 18.54 13.31 23.63
CA ALA A 149 19.37 12.52 22.72
C ALA A 149 20.67 12.03 23.38
N TYR A 150 21.31 12.84 24.23
CA TYR A 150 22.53 12.45 24.95
C TYR A 150 22.36 11.21 25.83
N PHE A 151 21.17 10.99 26.38
CA PHE A 151 20.91 9.90 27.34
C PHE A 151 20.12 8.73 26.75
N HIS A 152 19.70 8.81 25.49
CA HIS A 152 18.82 7.81 24.90
C HIS A 152 19.38 7.26 23.60
N LYS A 153 19.69 5.96 23.62
CA LYS A 153 20.10 5.22 22.44
C LYS A 153 18.92 5.01 21.50
N THR A 154 19.21 5.00 20.21
CA THR A 154 18.26 4.70 19.13
C THR A 154 18.78 3.59 18.23
N GLU A 155 19.51 2.65 18.83
CA GLU A 155 20.01 1.45 18.16
C GLU A 155 18.81 0.62 17.70
N ILE A 156 18.85 0.19 16.44
CA ILE A 156 17.87 -0.76 15.91
C ILE A 156 18.29 -2.13 16.44
N PRO A 157 17.42 -2.86 17.15
CA PRO A 157 17.74 -4.20 17.60
C PRO A 157 18.15 -5.10 16.44
N ASP A 158 19.21 -5.88 16.63
CA ASP A 158 19.65 -6.84 15.63
C ASP A 158 18.81 -8.12 15.75
N PHE A 159 18.13 -8.45 14.66
CA PHE A 159 17.36 -9.68 14.50
C PHE A 159 17.80 -10.41 13.22
N SER A 160 19.06 -10.24 12.81
CA SER A 160 19.57 -10.76 11.55
C SER A 160 19.41 -12.27 11.43
N GLU A 161 19.64 -13.01 12.52
CA GLU A 161 19.52 -14.47 12.55
C GLU A 161 18.04 -14.93 12.47
N GLU A 162 17.17 -14.36 13.30
CA GLU A 162 15.74 -14.69 13.30
C GLU A 162 15.06 -14.28 11.99
N PHE A 163 15.55 -13.23 11.36
CA PHE A 163 15.05 -12.80 10.06
C PHE A 163 15.33 -13.84 8.96
N LEU A 164 16.40 -14.64 9.08
CA LEU A 164 16.64 -15.76 8.17
C LEU A 164 15.55 -16.84 8.32
N ASN A 165 15.07 -17.09 9.54
CA ASN A 165 13.96 -18.01 9.79
C ASN A 165 12.68 -17.49 9.11
N LEU A 166 12.39 -16.20 9.23
CA LEU A 166 11.24 -15.59 8.55
C LEU A 166 11.32 -15.72 7.01
N ILE A 167 12.52 -15.58 6.44
CA ILE A 167 12.74 -15.81 5.00
C ILE A 167 12.51 -17.28 4.63
N SER A 168 12.98 -18.21 5.46
CA SER A 168 12.78 -19.65 5.24
C SER A 168 11.30 -20.00 5.28
N ASP A 169 10.58 -19.55 6.31
CA ASP A 169 9.14 -19.74 6.46
C ASP A 169 8.35 -19.18 5.29
N TYR A 170 8.70 -17.97 4.84
CA TYR A 170 8.09 -17.39 3.65
C TYR A 170 8.27 -18.28 2.43
N LYS A 171 9.49 -18.77 2.15
CA LYS A 171 9.76 -19.63 0.99
C LYS A 171 8.99 -20.95 1.02
N ASN A 172 8.64 -21.43 2.21
CA ASN A 172 7.85 -22.66 2.39
C ASN A 172 6.34 -22.38 2.44
N SER A 173 5.91 -21.12 2.29
CA SER A 173 4.50 -20.73 2.38
C SER A 173 3.78 -20.76 1.02
N SER A 174 2.46 -20.90 1.05
CA SER A 174 1.59 -20.71 -0.12
C SER A 174 1.71 -19.32 -0.74
N LEU A 175 2.03 -18.30 0.07
CA LEU A 175 2.26 -16.94 -0.41
C LEU A 175 3.47 -16.85 -1.36
N TYR A 176 4.55 -17.59 -1.08
CA TYR A 176 5.69 -17.63 -1.97
C TYR A 176 5.36 -18.30 -3.31
N LEU A 177 4.58 -19.38 -3.29
CA LEU A 177 4.10 -20.02 -4.52
C LEU A 177 3.22 -19.07 -5.34
N PHE A 178 2.28 -18.39 -4.70
CA PHE A 178 1.44 -17.37 -5.33
C PHE A 178 2.28 -16.24 -5.95
N HIS A 179 3.28 -15.74 -5.23
CA HIS A 179 4.20 -14.73 -5.73
C HIS A 179 4.96 -15.18 -6.98
N LYS A 180 5.43 -16.43 -6.99
CA LYS A 180 6.12 -17.02 -8.15
C LYS A 180 5.19 -17.16 -9.35
N GLU A 181 3.96 -17.60 -9.13
CA GLU A 181 2.91 -17.68 -10.16
C GLU A 181 2.60 -16.29 -10.73
N PHE A 182 2.33 -15.31 -9.86
CA PHE A 182 2.02 -13.94 -10.24
C PHE A 182 3.09 -13.32 -11.14
N ASP A 183 4.37 -13.51 -10.80
CA ASP A 183 5.50 -12.95 -11.56
C ASP A 183 5.80 -13.73 -12.85
N SER A 184 5.34 -14.97 -12.97
CA SER A 184 5.51 -15.81 -14.16
C SER A 184 4.53 -15.45 -15.28
N PHE A 185 3.43 -14.80 -14.94
CA PHE A 185 2.38 -14.44 -15.89
C PHE A 185 2.72 -13.15 -16.64
N SER A 186 2.37 -13.10 -17.92
CA SER A 186 2.54 -11.92 -18.77
C SER A 186 1.27 -11.06 -18.82
N TYR A 187 1.42 -9.77 -19.10
CA TYR A 187 0.26 -8.93 -19.38
C TYR A 187 -0.40 -9.29 -20.72
N LYS A 188 -1.71 -9.04 -20.83
CA LYS A 188 -2.40 -9.00 -22.12
C LYS A 188 -1.93 -7.81 -22.96
N LYS A 189 -2.28 -7.82 -24.25
CA LYS A 189 -2.00 -6.69 -25.13
C LYS A 189 -2.88 -5.50 -24.74
N LYS A 190 -2.43 -4.29 -25.08
CA LYS A 190 -3.14 -3.06 -24.72
C LYS A 190 -4.55 -3.03 -25.28
N GLU A 191 -4.72 -3.50 -26.51
CA GLU A 191 -5.98 -3.54 -27.25
C GLU A 191 -7.02 -4.43 -26.53
N ASP A 192 -6.58 -5.46 -25.81
CA ASP A 192 -7.46 -6.33 -25.04
C ASP A 192 -8.08 -5.59 -23.84
N TYR A 193 -7.33 -4.66 -23.23
CA TYR A 193 -7.84 -3.82 -22.13
C TYR A 193 -8.75 -2.70 -22.64
N GLU A 194 -8.48 -2.13 -23.81
CA GLU A 194 -9.30 -1.09 -24.43
C GLU A 194 -10.71 -1.61 -24.80
N ARG A 195 -10.81 -2.87 -25.22
CA ARG A 195 -12.07 -3.51 -25.63
C ARG A 195 -12.90 -4.05 -24.47
N PHE A 196 -12.42 -3.93 -23.24
CA PHE A 196 -13.10 -4.51 -22.09
C PHE A 196 -14.44 -3.79 -21.81
N ASP A 197 -15.53 -4.55 -21.84
CA ASP A 197 -16.89 -4.04 -21.67
C ASP A 197 -17.25 -3.83 -20.19
N LEU A 198 -17.46 -2.57 -19.81
CA LEU A 198 -17.80 -2.18 -18.44
C LEU A 198 -19.30 -2.36 -18.10
N ARG A 199 -20.16 -2.64 -19.09
CA ARG A 199 -21.62 -2.74 -18.89
C ARG A 199 -22.02 -3.91 -17.99
N ASN A 200 -21.20 -4.96 -17.95
CA ASN A 200 -21.42 -6.15 -17.13
C ASN A 200 -20.79 -6.05 -15.74
N LEU A 201 -20.43 -4.84 -15.30
CA LEU A 201 -19.90 -4.60 -13.96
C LEU A 201 -20.89 -3.84 -13.08
N PRO A 202 -20.83 -4.04 -11.74
CA PRO A 202 -21.53 -3.18 -10.81
C PRO A 202 -21.24 -1.70 -11.05
N SER A 203 -22.25 -0.84 -10.87
CA SER A 203 -22.14 0.59 -11.18
C SER A 203 -20.97 1.29 -10.44
N CYS A 204 -20.67 0.90 -9.20
CA CYS A 204 -19.54 1.45 -8.46
C CYS A 204 -18.18 1.11 -9.10
N LEU A 205 -18.03 -0.06 -9.72
CA LEU A 205 -16.80 -0.45 -10.42
C LEU A 205 -16.71 0.18 -11.80
N SER A 206 -17.77 0.11 -12.60
CA SER A 206 -17.79 0.72 -13.94
C SER A 206 -17.49 2.23 -13.86
N TYR A 207 -18.06 2.94 -12.88
CA TYR A 207 -17.73 4.34 -12.61
C TYR A 207 -16.27 4.54 -12.20
N THR A 208 -15.76 3.73 -11.27
CA THR A 208 -14.36 3.78 -10.82
C THR A 208 -13.39 3.63 -12.00
N ILE A 209 -13.70 2.75 -12.95
CA ILE A 209 -12.87 2.46 -14.11
C ILE A 209 -13.02 3.51 -15.22
N SER A 210 -14.22 4.09 -15.36
CA SER A 210 -14.53 5.15 -16.34
C SER A 210 -13.95 6.51 -15.91
N PHE A 211 -13.91 6.76 -14.60
CA PHE A 211 -13.35 7.98 -14.00
C PHE A 211 -12.19 7.61 -13.05
N PRO A 212 -11.05 7.15 -13.59
CA PRO A 212 -10.01 6.50 -12.80
C PRO A 212 -9.23 7.45 -11.89
N ASN A 213 -9.20 8.76 -12.16
CA ASN A 213 -8.61 9.75 -11.25
C ASN A 213 -9.71 10.45 -10.41
N PRO A 214 -9.64 10.46 -9.06
CA PRO A 214 -8.67 9.78 -8.21
C PRO A 214 -9.09 8.35 -7.81
N ASN A 215 -10.11 7.77 -8.44
CA ASN A 215 -10.73 6.54 -7.94
C ASN A 215 -9.77 5.33 -7.89
N LEU A 216 -8.88 5.14 -8.87
CA LEU A 216 -7.86 4.09 -8.85
C LEU A 216 -6.65 4.43 -7.96
N LEU A 217 -6.55 5.65 -7.42
CA LEU A 217 -5.56 5.99 -6.39
C LEU A 217 -6.00 5.55 -4.98
N LYS A 218 -7.25 5.09 -4.83
CA LYS A 218 -7.82 4.68 -3.54
C LYS A 218 -7.67 3.16 -3.36
N PRO A 219 -6.95 2.68 -2.32
CA PRO A 219 -6.78 1.25 -2.07
C PRO A 219 -8.09 0.45 -1.97
N THR A 220 -9.14 1.07 -1.42
CA THR A 220 -10.48 0.45 -1.31
C THR A 220 -11.08 0.08 -2.68
N ASN A 221 -10.92 0.96 -3.67
CA ASN A 221 -11.39 0.68 -5.03
C ASN A 221 -10.56 -0.40 -5.70
N LEU A 222 -9.24 -0.38 -5.52
CA LEU A 222 -8.35 -1.42 -6.03
C LEU A 222 -8.66 -2.79 -5.42
N GLN A 223 -8.90 -2.87 -4.11
CA GLN A 223 -9.32 -4.12 -3.45
C GLN A 223 -10.65 -4.64 -4.02
N THR A 224 -11.63 -3.76 -4.20
CA THR A 224 -12.95 -4.14 -4.75
C THR A 224 -12.82 -4.63 -6.19
N ILE A 225 -12.02 -3.94 -7.03
CA ILE A 225 -11.71 -4.38 -8.40
C ILE A 225 -11.04 -5.76 -8.38
N THR A 226 -10.03 -5.95 -7.53
CA THR A 226 -9.32 -7.24 -7.42
C THR A 226 -10.28 -8.38 -7.13
N ARG A 227 -11.13 -8.25 -6.10
CA ARG A 227 -12.10 -9.28 -5.71
C ARG A 227 -13.08 -9.60 -6.85
N VAL A 228 -13.72 -8.56 -7.42
CA VAL A 228 -14.70 -8.75 -8.50
C VAL A 228 -14.07 -9.36 -9.74
N PHE A 229 -12.90 -8.88 -10.18
CA PHE A 229 -12.27 -9.38 -11.40
C PHE A 229 -11.75 -10.81 -11.21
N MET A 230 -11.22 -11.14 -10.04
CA MET A 230 -10.85 -12.52 -9.72
C MET A 230 -12.07 -13.46 -9.74
N LYS A 231 -13.25 -13.02 -9.27
CA LYS A 231 -14.49 -13.78 -9.40
C LYS A 231 -14.92 -13.96 -10.86
N LEU A 232 -14.69 -12.96 -11.70
CA LEU A 232 -14.88 -13.03 -13.15
C LEU A 232 -13.81 -13.88 -13.87
N GLY A 233 -12.92 -14.54 -13.13
CA GLY A 233 -11.92 -15.46 -13.68
C GLY A 233 -10.64 -14.79 -14.18
N TRP A 234 -10.43 -13.51 -13.89
CA TRP A 234 -9.20 -12.83 -14.30
C TRP A 234 -8.03 -13.27 -13.43
N HIS A 235 -6.89 -13.53 -14.07
CA HIS A 235 -5.66 -13.78 -13.34
C HIS A 235 -5.18 -12.47 -12.69
N PRO A 236 -4.68 -12.45 -11.43
CA PRO A 236 -4.30 -11.21 -10.75
C PRO A 236 -3.28 -10.35 -11.52
N LYS A 237 -2.37 -10.96 -12.28
CA LYS A 237 -1.43 -10.21 -13.12
C LYS A 237 -2.11 -9.45 -14.27
N GLU A 238 -3.20 -9.98 -14.81
CA GLU A 238 -4.00 -9.32 -15.86
C GLU A 238 -4.75 -8.12 -15.28
N ILE A 239 -5.27 -8.25 -14.05
CA ILE A 239 -5.89 -7.13 -13.32
C ILE A 239 -4.86 -6.03 -13.06
N ALA A 240 -3.64 -6.40 -12.66
CA ALA A 240 -2.53 -5.44 -12.51
C ALA A 240 -2.17 -4.76 -13.82
N GLY A 241 -2.15 -5.50 -14.93
CA GLY A 241 -1.94 -4.95 -16.27
C GLY A 241 -3.03 -3.96 -16.68
N PHE A 242 -4.31 -4.27 -16.41
CA PHE A 242 -5.43 -3.38 -16.67
C PHE A 242 -5.33 -2.06 -15.88
N VAL A 243 -4.98 -2.14 -14.59
CA VAL A 243 -4.80 -0.95 -13.74
C VAL A 243 -3.58 -0.14 -14.19
N ALA A 244 -2.48 -0.79 -14.54
CA ALA A 244 -1.29 -0.11 -15.07
C ALA A 244 -1.61 0.62 -16.38
N PHE A 245 -2.35 -0.01 -17.29
CA PHE A 245 -2.81 0.60 -18.54
C PHE A 245 -3.60 1.90 -18.28
N LYS A 246 -4.46 1.93 -17.25
CA LYS A 246 -5.18 3.15 -16.85
C LYS A 246 -4.22 4.21 -16.30
N PHE A 247 -3.30 3.84 -15.42
CA PHE A 247 -2.29 4.77 -14.88
C PHE A 247 -1.37 5.37 -15.97
N GLU A 248 -1.07 4.61 -17.02
CA GLU A 248 -0.23 5.06 -18.13
C GLU A 248 -0.95 6.05 -19.06
N ASN A 249 -2.29 6.12 -19.06
CA ASN A 249 -3.02 7.06 -19.90
C ASN A 249 -3.02 8.48 -19.29
N PRO A 250 -2.37 9.48 -19.94
CA PRO A 250 -2.33 10.86 -19.45
C PRO A 250 -3.68 11.60 -19.56
N GLU A 251 -4.62 11.15 -20.40
CA GLU A 251 -5.93 11.79 -20.62
C GLU A 251 -6.79 11.83 -19.35
N PHE A 252 -6.49 10.96 -18.38
CA PHE A 252 -7.17 10.95 -17.07
C PHE A 252 -6.68 12.03 -16.11
N ASN A 253 -5.78 12.93 -16.54
CA ASN A 253 -5.34 14.12 -15.80
C ASN A 253 -4.87 13.81 -14.37
N TRP A 254 -4.02 12.78 -14.21
CA TRP A 254 -3.60 12.26 -12.92
C TRP A 254 -3.04 13.32 -11.96
N HIS A 255 -3.47 13.25 -10.69
CA HIS A 255 -2.84 14.03 -9.62
C HIS A 255 -1.42 13.54 -9.28
N GLU A 256 -1.13 12.26 -9.54
CA GLU A 256 0.19 11.67 -9.32
C GLU A 256 1.11 11.91 -10.52
N ASP A 257 2.38 12.21 -10.24
CA ASP A 257 3.40 12.35 -11.29
C ASP A 257 3.97 10.98 -11.70
N TRP A 258 3.33 10.31 -12.65
CA TRP A 258 3.79 9.02 -13.20
C TRP A 258 5.14 9.06 -13.92
N ARG A 259 5.75 10.25 -14.08
CA ARG A 259 7.16 10.36 -14.50
C ARG A 259 8.11 10.06 -13.34
N LYS A 260 7.68 10.33 -12.10
CA LYS A 260 8.41 10.03 -10.86
C LYS A 260 8.18 8.60 -10.38
N TYR A 261 6.94 8.13 -10.44
CA TYR A 261 6.54 6.77 -10.07
C TYR A 261 6.67 5.79 -11.25
N ASP A 262 6.40 4.52 -11.01
CA ASP A 262 6.25 3.51 -12.06
C ASP A 262 4.83 2.91 -12.01
N PRO A 263 3.98 3.17 -13.03
CA PRO A 263 2.61 2.67 -13.10
C PRO A 263 2.48 1.16 -12.86
N GLN A 264 3.31 0.36 -13.52
CA GLN A 264 3.26 -1.10 -13.43
C GLN A 264 3.67 -1.62 -12.06
N THR A 265 4.71 -1.04 -11.45
CA THR A 265 5.12 -1.40 -10.09
C THR A 265 4.00 -1.15 -9.10
N ARG A 266 3.34 0.02 -9.17
CA ARG A 266 2.26 0.37 -8.27
C ARG A 266 1.03 -0.52 -8.46
N ALA A 267 0.63 -0.77 -9.71
CA ALA A 267 -0.49 -1.65 -10.02
C ALA A 267 -0.21 -3.09 -9.55
N ASN A 268 0.98 -3.62 -9.85
CA ASN A 268 1.41 -4.94 -9.39
C ASN A 268 1.35 -5.04 -7.86
N PHE A 269 1.88 -4.05 -7.14
CA PHE A 269 1.89 -4.08 -5.69
C PHE A 269 0.48 -4.20 -5.10
N TYR A 270 -0.44 -3.30 -5.45
CA TYR A 270 -1.78 -3.30 -4.87
C TYR A 270 -2.60 -4.53 -5.28
N ILE A 271 -2.54 -4.93 -6.55
CA ILE A 271 -3.31 -6.09 -7.00
C ILE A 271 -2.74 -7.37 -6.40
N ARG A 272 -1.40 -7.53 -6.33
CA ARG A 272 -0.75 -8.69 -5.70
C ARG A 272 -1.12 -8.82 -4.24
N ILE A 273 -1.05 -7.73 -3.46
CA ILE A 273 -1.32 -7.80 -2.02
C ILE A 273 -2.80 -8.08 -1.71
N PHE A 274 -3.74 -7.56 -2.51
CA PHE A 274 -5.16 -7.86 -2.31
C PHE A 274 -5.53 -9.27 -2.77
N SER A 275 -4.97 -9.73 -3.88
CA SER A 275 -5.21 -11.10 -4.36
C SER A 275 -4.55 -12.15 -3.47
N SER A 276 -3.38 -11.86 -2.91
CA SER A 276 -2.68 -12.77 -1.99
C SER A 276 -3.44 -12.96 -0.68
N LEU A 277 -4.11 -11.93 -0.17
CA LEU A 277 -4.99 -12.04 1.00
C LEU A 277 -6.12 -13.05 0.77
N ILE A 278 -6.76 -13.03 -0.39
CA ILE A 278 -7.83 -13.98 -0.76
C ILE A 278 -7.23 -15.38 -0.93
N LYS A 279 -6.18 -15.52 -1.73
CA LYS A 279 -5.54 -16.82 -2.03
C LYS A 279 -4.95 -17.50 -0.79
N CYS A 280 -4.52 -16.73 0.20
CA CYS A 280 -4.01 -17.25 1.47
C CYS A 280 -5.10 -17.42 2.56
N GLY A 281 -6.37 -17.19 2.23
CA GLY A 281 -7.49 -17.32 3.18
C GLY A 281 -7.47 -16.29 4.31
N ILE A 282 -6.79 -15.16 4.14
CA ILE A 282 -6.73 -14.08 5.11
C ILE A 282 -7.93 -13.14 4.95
N ASP A 283 -8.33 -12.88 3.70
CA ASP A 283 -9.51 -12.12 3.35
C ASP A 283 -10.68 -13.06 3.03
N GLY A 284 -11.66 -13.09 3.92
CA GLY A 284 -12.92 -13.84 3.75
C GLY A 284 -14.02 -13.02 3.10
N GLU A 285 -13.70 -11.85 2.53
CA GLU A 285 -14.61 -11.03 1.72
C GLU A 285 -15.91 -10.62 2.44
N LEU A 286 -15.87 -10.56 3.77
CA LEU A 286 -17.04 -10.29 4.62
C LEU A 286 -17.71 -8.97 4.23
N ASP A 287 -16.89 -7.97 3.93
CA ASP A 287 -17.27 -6.61 3.58
C ASP A 287 -17.43 -6.36 2.06
N LEU A 288 -17.37 -7.42 1.24
CA LEU A 288 -17.73 -7.37 -0.18
C LEU A 288 -19.25 -7.54 -0.32
N ASN A 289 -20.00 -6.49 0.03
CA ASN A 289 -21.44 -6.43 -0.11
C ASN A 289 -21.90 -4.97 -0.24
N CYS A 290 -23.13 -4.76 -0.72
CA CYS A 290 -23.64 -3.40 -1.00
C CYS A 290 -23.80 -2.54 0.26
N ILE A 291 -24.08 -3.13 1.42
CA ILE A 291 -24.25 -2.40 2.69
C ILE A 291 -22.91 -1.85 3.13
N SER A 292 -21.90 -2.72 3.27
CA SER A 292 -20.55 -2.32 3.65
C SER A 292 -19.94 -1.32 2.67
N HIS A 293 -20.21 -1.46 1.36
CA HIS A 293 -19.72 -0.52 0.36
C HIS A 293 -20.37 0.88 0.47
N GLN A 294 -21.65 0.95 0.86
CA GLN A 294 -22.33 2.20 1.23
C GLN A 294 -21.76 2.78 2.52
N GLU A 295 -21.59 1.97 3.57
CA GLU A 295 -21.02 2.40 4.85
C GLU A 295 -19.61 2.95 4.73
N LYS A 296 -18.79 2.42 3.81
CA LYS A 296 -17.47 2.93 3.47
C LYS A 296 -17.52 4.25 2.68
N GLY A 297 -18.66 4.58 2.06
CA GLY A 297 -18.85 5.77 1.23
C GLY A 297 -18.36 5.61 -0.22
N TYR A 298 -18.34 4.37 -0.75
CA TYR A 298 -17.88 4.08 -2.12
C TYR A 298 -19.01 3.66 -3.07
N CYS A 299 -20.22 3.40 -2.54
CA CYS A 299 -21.40 3.23 -3.37
C CYS A 299 -21.83 4.56 -3.99
N ILE A 300 -21.86 4.64 -5.31
CA ILE A 300 -22.27 5.85 -6.05
C ILE A 300 -23.78 5.91 -6.30
N ARG A 301 -24.45 4.75 -6.26
CA ARG A 301 -25.86 4.60 -6.60
C ARG A 301 -26.42 3.37 -5.89
N PRO A 302 -27.08 3.56 -4.73
CA PRO A 302 -27.84 2.49 -4.09
C PRO A 302 -28.88 1.92 -5.06
N TRP A 303 -29.21 0.63 -4.92
CA TRP A 303 -30.24 -0.06 -5.73
C TRP A 303 -29.97 -0.03 -7.24
N CYS A 304 -28.70 -0.13 -7.65
CA CYS A 304 -28.29 -0.08 -9.06
C CYS A 304 -28.57 -1.37 -9.88
N GLY A 305 -29.35 -2.31 -9.35
CA GLY A 305 -29.63 -3.61 -9.99
C GLY A 305 -28.53 -4.66 -9.81
N TRP A 306 -27.43 -4.33 -9.11
CA TRP A 306 -26.35 -5.25 -8.80
C TRP A 306 -26.28 -5.56 -7.30
N ASN A 307 -25.82 -6.77 -6.96
CA ASN A 307 -25.44 -7.15 -5.61
C ASN A 307 -23.95 -7.51 -5.55
N LEU A 308 -23.16 -6.72 -4.81
CA LEU A 308 -21.73 -6.96 -4.66
C LEU A 308 -21.42 -8.31 -3.99
N ALA A 309 -22.33 -8.85 -3.18
CA ALA A 309 -22.12 -10.15 -2.53
C ALA A 309 -22.08 -11.32 -3.54
N ASP A 310 -22.67 -11.16 -4.73
CA ASP A 310 -22.63 -12.16 -5.81
C ASP A 310 -21.20 -12.34 -6.35
N PHE A 311 -20.30 -11.39 -6.03
CA PHE A 311 -18.92 -11.39 -6.49
C PHE A 311 -17.92 -12.01 -5.50
N LYS A 312 -18.37 -12.59 -4.38
CA LYS A 312 -17.49 -13.30 -3.45
C LYS A 312 -16.95 -14.58 -4.07
N ILE A 313 -15.67 -14.86 -3.83
CA ILE A 313 -14.97 -16.05 -4.33
C ILE A 313 -15.07 -17.19 -3.33
N VAL A 314 -14.90 -16.87 -2.04
CA VAL A 314 -14.87 -17.83 -0.92
C VAL A 314 -16.26 -18.06 -0.34
#